data_AF-A0A969UQF2-F1
#
_entry.id   AF-A0A969UQF2-F1
#
_cell.length_a   1.000
_cell.length_b   1.000
_cell.length_c   1.000
_cell.angle_alpha   90.00
_cell.angle_beta   90.00
_cell.angle_gamma   90.00
#
_symmetry.space_group_name_H-M   'P 1'
#
loop_
_entity.id
_entity.type
_entity.pdbx_description
1 polymer ?
#
loop_
_entity_poly.entity_id
_entity_poly.type
_entity_poly.pdbx_seq_one_letter_code
_entity_poly.pdbx_strand_id
1 'polypeptide(L)'
;MNPPLVVEIAIGLIFIYLTLSLLTSEIQELISILLQWRAEHLKKSIENLLTGDNKDDPLYRKFTDELYESPLIRALNQEAKGILAVFFRKIIQALIAIYYLLTGTRNIFGRQKSGPSYIPAETFSVALLQKINITQLSQTISELTARKFRDESLTALREILDDLRFSLGSDPLLIGDDSLLEKQFRSLEHNLEDTIEDFVSGRTTLSNSIEQISDRLILFIDNANSLLAEENHCKEIIRHRLTYLKQTIARKQLEPTVAEVLRLIFAEDELNGIKLSPWLTEILTKLEKEHPELLRKVADLPRQLKRNLLSLAEQARIKAKSLEGEVRQLEKEIADWFNNSMDRASGVYRRNAKGIAILIGFIVAIVINADTFHIVSRLSKDSVIRSTITDTADQLVAQRNSTAPIAPNPLFVEPSPSASPDSASQIQNNLQQVKEAVDGMLDELPLPIGWNPINISEQEAASQGWAIPILRRLIGWFITGVALSMGATFWYDLLSQVSRVRSTGRRPGERREERGGRRDEGGERRDEVLRP
;
A
#
# COMPACT_ATOMS: atom_id res chain seq x y z
N MET A 1 -23.00 -0.01 49.59
CA MET A 1 -21.66 -0.31 50.16
C MET A 1 -20.64 0.47 49.36
N ASN A 2 -19.85 1.32 50.01
CA ASN A 2 -18.76 2.03 49.34
C ASN A 2 -17.74 0.98 48.85
N PRO A 3 -17.20 1.10 47.63
CA PRO A 3 -16.13 0.21 47.19
C PRO A 3 -14.97 0.25 48.18
N PRO A 4 -14.18 -0.83 48.29
CA PRO A 4 -12.98 -0.82 49.12
C PRO A 4 -12.11 0.38 48.73
N LEU A 5 -11.57 1.11 49.72
CA LEU A 5 -10.74 2.31 49.51
C LEU A 5 -9.66 2.09 48.43
N VAL A 6 -9.08 0.89 48.39
CA VAL A 6 -8.08 0.46 47.40
C VAL A 6 -8.62 0.52 45.96
N VAL A 7 -9.87 0.13 45.72
CA VAL A 7 -10.51 0.16 44.40
C VAL A 7 -10.76 1.59 43.96
N GLU A 8 -11.18 2.48 44.86
CA GLU A 8 -11.38 3.90 44.54
C GLU A 8 -10.05 4.60 44.20
N ILE A 9 -8.99 4.31 44.95
CA ILE A 9 -7.64 4.81 44.67
C ILE A 9 -7.16 4.29 43.32
N ALA A 10 -7.38 3.01 43.02
CA ALA A 10 -7.01 2.43 41.73
C ALA A 10 -7.75 3.12 40.58
N ILE A 11 -9.08 3.27 40.65
CA ILE A 11 -9.87 3.97 39.62
C ILE A 11 -9.34 5.39 39.41
N GLY A 12 -9.07 6.12 40.50
CA GLY A 12 -8.54 7.48 40.41
C GLY A 12 -7.16 7.56 39.75
N LEU A 13 -6.26 6.64 40.09
CA LEU A 13 -4.92 6.56 39.49
C LEU A 13 -5.01 6.23 37.99
N ILE A 14 -5.86 5.27 37.63
CA ILE A 14 -6.09 4.84 36.24
C ILE A 14 -6.64 6.00 35.41
N PHE A 15 -7.60 6.75 35.97
CA PHE A 15 -8.19 7.91 35.30
C PHE A 15 -7.16 9.03 35.08
N ILE A 16 -6.32 9.32 36.08
CA ILE A 16 -5.25 10.32 35.93
C ILE A 16 -4.24 9.90 34.86
N TYR A 17 -3.83 8.63 34.81
CA TYR A 17 -2.95 8.17 33.75
C TYR A 17 -3.61 8.11 32.38
N LEU A 18 -4.90 7.80 32.31
CA LEU A 18 -5.67 7.86 31.07
C LEU A 18 -5.66 9.29 30.49
N THR A 19 -5.97 10.29 31.29
CA THR A 19 -6.00 11.71 30.87
C THR A 19 -4.62 12.21 30.46
N LEU A 20 -3.58 11.93 31.25
CA LEU A 20 -2.20 12.32 30.92
C LEU A 20 -1.66 11.57 29.69
N SER A 21 -1.99 10.29 29.50
CA SER A 21 -1.60 9.52 28.31
C SER A 21 -2.27 10.07 27.05
N LEU A 22 -3.52 10.50 27.15
CA LEU A 22 -4.25 11.12 26.05
C LEU A 22 -3.59 12.43 25.63
N LEU A 23 -3.28 13.31 26.59
CA LEU A 23 -2.51 14.54 26.34
C LEU A 23 -1.13 14.25 25.71
N THR A 24 -0.42 13.23 26.23
CA THR A 24 0.91 12.85 25.75
C THR A 24 0.88 12.41 24.29
N SER A 25 -0.14 11.64 23.89
CA SER A 25 -0.28 11.18 22.51
C SER A 25 -0.68 12.29 21.55
N GLU A 26 -1.49 13.26 21.97
CA GLU A 26 -1.73 14.46 21.16
C GLU A 26 -0.44 15.25 20.91
N ILE A 27 0.35 15.47 21.96
CA ILE A 27 1.65 16.16 21.85
C ILE A 27 2.57 15.39 20.89
N GLN A 28 2.64 14.06 21.03
CA GLN A 28 3.45 13.21 20.16
C GLN A 28 3.00 13.31 18.69
N GLU A 29 1.70 13.29 18.41
CA GLU A 29 1.18 13.35 17.05
C GLU A 29 1.45 14.72 16.41
N LEU A 30 1.26 15.81 17.15
CA LEU A 30 1.61 17.16 16.69
C LEU A 30 3.10 17.27 16.36
N ILE A 31 3.96 16.71 17.21
CA ILE A 31 5.40 16.66 16.98
C ILE A 31 5.71 15.87 15.70
N SER A 32 5.10 14.70 15.52
CA SER A 32 5.27 13.82 14.35
C SER A 32 4.86 14.53 13.03
N ILE A 33 3.72 15.22 13.02
CA ILE A 33 3.23 15.99 11.87
C ILE A 33 4.18 17.14 11.52
N LEU A 34 4.60 17.90 12.53
CA LEU A 34 5.51 19.04 12.34
C LEU A 34 6.89 18.60 11.85
N LEU A 35 7.34 17.42 12.29
CA LEU A 35 8.63 16.86 11.97
C LEU A 35 8.71 16.07 10.68
N GLN A 36 7.56 15.70 10.12
CA GLN A 36 7.49 14.91 8.88
C GLN A 36 8.28 13.60 8.95
N TRP A 37 8.54 13.08 10.15
CA TRP A 37 9.30 11.85 10.36
C TRP A 37 8.70 10.66 9.62
N ARG A 38 7.37 10.65 9.49
CA ARG A 38 6.67 9.64 8.73
C ARG A 38 7.00 9.70 7.24
N ALA A 39 6.97 10.90 6.65
CA ALA A 39 7.35 11.09 5.26
C ALA A 39 8.82 10.72 5.04
N GLU A 40 9.71 11.13 5.95
CA GLU A 40 11.14 10.81 5.89
C GLU A 40 11.38 9.30 5.94
N HIS A 41 10.72 8.62 6.89
CA HIS A 41 10.80 7.18 7.02
C HIS A 41 10.25 6.46 5.79
N LEU A 42 9.13 6.94 5.22
CA LEU A 42 8.56 6.39 3.99
C LEU A 42 9.55 6.50 2.84
N LYS A 43 10.11 7.70 2.61
CA LYS A 43 11.09 7.90 1.53
C LYS A 43 12.32 7.02 1.71
N LYS A 44 12.88 6.96 2.92
CA LYS A 44 14.01 6.06 3.24
C LYS A 44 13.67 4.59 3.01
N SER A 45 12.43 4.19 3.30
CA SER A 45 11.97 2.81 3.08
C SER A 45 11.83 2.48 1.60
N ILE A 46 11.38 3.44 0.79
CA ILE A 46 11.35 3.32 -0.67
C ILE A 46 12.76 3.29 -1.23
N GLU A 47 13.66 4.17 -0.79
CA GLU A 47 15.08 4.12 -1.17
C GLU A 47 15.65 2.74 -0.89
N ASN A 48 15.49 2.22 0.33
CA ASN A 48 15.96 0.87 0.70
C ASN A 48 15.30 -0.24 -0.12
N LEU A 49 14.01 -0.10 -0.45
CA LEU A 49 13.28 -1.05 -1.29
C LEU A 49 13.85 -1.12 -2.71
N LEU A 50 14.27 0.04 -3.25
CA LEU A 50 14.82 0.17 -4.59
C LEU A 50 16.32 -0.14 -4.65
N THR A 51 17.09 0.13 -3.57
CA THR A 51 18.54 -0.07 -3.49
C THR A 51 18.95 -1.46 -3.00
N GLY A 52 18.11 -2.13 -2.21
CA GLY A 52 18.56 -3.24 -1.38
C GLY A 52 19.70 -2.78 -0.45
N ASP A 53 20.78 -3.55 -0.38
CA ASP A 53 21.92 -3.28 0.52
C ASP A 53 22.88 -2.18 0.07
N ASN A 54 22.80 -1.70 -1.19
CA ASN A 54 23.68 -0.65 -1.73
C ASN A 54 23.15 0.77 -1.47
N LYS A 55 23.29 1.25 -0.24
CA LYS A 55 22.69 2.50 0.27
C LYS A 55 23.28 3.81 -0.28
N ASP A 56 24.42 3.75 -0.98
CA ASP A 56 25.19 4.94 -1.38
C ASP A 56 25.25 5.24 -2.87
N ASP A 57 24.54 4.49 -3.70
CA ASP A 57 24.57 4.70 -5.14
C ASP A 57 23.77 5.97 -5.55
N PRO A 58 24.43 6.98 -6.17
CA PRO A 58 23.78 8.23 -6.60
C PRO A 58 22.66 8.02 -7.62
N LEU A 59 22.71 6.97 -8.43
CA LEU A 59 21.72 6.68 -9.47
C LEU A 59 20.34 6.40 -8.86
N TYR A 60 20.32 5.65 -7.75
CA TYR A 60 19.10 5.23 -7.08
C TYR A 60 18.42 6.40 -6.37
N ARG A 61 19.22 7.31 -5.82
CA ARG A 61 18.74 8.56 -5.21
C ARG A 61 18.07 9.43 -6.27
N LYS A 62 18.74 9.64 -7.41
CA LYS A 62 18.17 10.39 -8.53
C LYS A 62 16.86 9.77 -9.01
N PHE A 63 16.82 8.45 -9.19
CA PHE A 63 15.60 7.75 -9.60
C PHE A 63 14.46 7.94 -8.59
N THR A 64 14.74 7.79 -7.29
CA THR A 64 13.74 7.94 -6.23
C THR A 64 13.23 9.38 -6.13
N ASP A 65 14.12 10.36 -6.24
CA ASP A 65 13.76 11.79 -6.28
C ASP A 65 12.82 12.08 -7.46
N GLU A 66 13.15 11.59 -8.66
CA GLU A 66 12.32 11.75 -9.84
C GLU A 66 10.97 11.02 -9.72
N LEU A 67 10.91 9.88 -9.03
CA LEU A 67 9.66 9.17 -8.75
C LEU A 67 8.76 10.01 -7.83
N TYR A 68 9.33 10.63 -6.79
CA TYR A 68 8.62 11.55 -5.89
C TYR A 68 8.15 12.84 -6.58
N GLU A 69 8.81 13.24 -7.66
CA GLU A 69 8.39 14.37 -8.50
C GLU A 69 7.20 14.06 -9.42
N SER A 70 6.81 12.78 -9.53
CA SER A 70 5.64 12.39 -10.35
C SER A 70 4.37 13.10 -9.88
N PRO A 71 3.47 13.52 -10.80
CA PRO A 71 2.24 14.23 -10.44
C PRO A 71 1.39 13.46 -9.43
N LEU A 72 1.34 12.13 -9.56
CA LEU A 72 0.57 11.23 -8.69
C LEU A 72 1.09 11.23 -7.25
N ILE A 73 2.40 11.05 -7.04
CA ILE A 73 2.98 11.02 -5.69
C ILE A 73 3.02 12.43 -5.09
N ARG A 74 3.30 13.44 -5.91
CA ARG A 74 3.35 14.84 -5.46
C ARG A 74 1.99 15.35 -5.00
N ALA A 75 0.89 14.92 -5.64
CA ALA A 75 -0.46 15.28 -5.24
C ALA A 75 -0.85 14.77 -3.84
N LEU A 76 -0.21 13.70 -3.35
CA LEU A 76 -0.43 13.16 -2.01
C LEU A 76 0.25 13.96 -0.91
N ASN A 77 1.14 14.89 -1.27
CA ASN A 77 1.87 15.68 -0.29
C ASN A 77 0.97 16.76 0.31
N GLN A 78 0.54 16.53 1.55
CA GLN A 78 -0.21 17.49 2.35
C GLN A 78 0.70 18.11 3.41
N GLU A 79 1.10 19.37 3.21
CA GLU A 79 1.82 20.13 4.23
C GLU A 79 0.86 20.91 5.13
N ALA A 80 1.14 20.92 6.44
CA ALA A 80 0.50 21.86 7.35
C ALA A 80 0.86 23.31 6.97
N LYS A 81 -0.15 24.14 6.65
CA LYS A 81 0.02 25.51 6.11
C LYS A 81 -0.04 26.62 7.18
N GLY A 82 -0.11 26.30 8.48
CA GLY A 82 -0.29 27.28 9.55
C GLY A 82 0.97 28.06 9.94
N ILE A 83 0.82 29.32 10.38
CA ILE A 83 1.92 30.20 10.83
C ILE A 83 2.70 29.58 11.99
N LEU A 84 2.01 29.04 13.00
CA LEU A 84 2.60 28.32 14.12
C LEU A 84 3.38 27.08 13.65
N ALA A 85 2.81 26.33 12.71
CA ALA A 85 3.47 25.15 12.16
C ALA A 85 4.78 25.51 11.43
N VAL A 86 4.80 26.62 10.69
CA VAL A 86 6.01 27.13 10.02
C VAL A 86 7.08 27.56 11.04
N PHE A 87 6.69 28.23 12.12
CA PHE A 87 7.60 28.66 13.18
C PHE A 87 8.25 27.47 13.90
N PHE A 88 7.44 26.52 14.39
CA PHE A 88 7.96 25.31 15.05
C PHE A 88 8.82 24.48 14.11
N ARG A 89 8.44 24.34 12.83
CA ARG A 89 9.27 23.63 11.84
C ARG A 89 10.66 24.25 11.72
N LYS A 90 10.81 25.58 11.72
CA LYS A 90 12.13 26.23 11.68
C LYS A 90 12.98 25.90 12.91
N ILE A 91 12.40 25.93 14.11
CA ILE A 91 13.11 25.60 15.35
C ILE A 91 13.58 24.15 15.29
N ILE A 92 12.69 23.24 14.92
CA ILE A 92 13.07 21.83 14.94
C ILE A 92 13.99 21.47 13.78
N GLN A 93 13.86 22.11 12.61
CA GLN A 93 14.85 22.00 11.53
C GLN A 93 16.23 22.48 11.96
N ALA A 94 16.34 23.51 12.82
CA ALA A 94 17.62 23.91 13.39
C ALA A 94 18.19 22.82 14.33
N LEU A 95 17.36 22.22 15.17
CA LEU A 95 17.76 21.10 16.03
C LEU A 95 18.17 19.85 15.24
N ILE A 96 17.42 19.52 14.19
CA ILE A 96 17.72 18.42 13.26
C ILE A 96 19.01 18.72 12.49
N ALA A 97 19.23 19.94 12.04
CA ALA A 97 20.47 20.33 11.36
C ALA A 97 21.68 20.16 12.28
N ILE A 98 21.54 20.50 13.57
CA ILE A 98 22.55 20.25 14.61
C ILE A 98 22.76 18.75 14.80
N TYR A 99 21.68 17.96 14.88
CA TYR A 99 21.76 16.50 14.99
C TYR A 99 22.45 15.86 13.77
N TYR A 100 22.12 16.29 12.56
CA TYR A 100 22.76 15.86 11.31
C TYR A 100 24.23 16.26 11.25
N LEU A 101 24.58 17.46 11.73
CA LEU A 101 25.97 17.91 11.84
C LEU A 101 26.77 17.02 12.82
N LEU A 102 26.17 16.62 13.94
CA LEU A 102 26.80 15.80 14.97
C LEU A 102 26.90 14.31 14.58
N THR A 103 25.91 13.78 13.86
CA THR A 103 25.82 12.35 13.52
C THR A 103 26.27 12.03 12.10
N GLY A 104 26.53 13.05 11.27
CA GLY A 104 26.87 12.88 9.86
C GLY A 104 25.73 12.34 8.99
N THR A 105 24.49 12.31 9.50
CA THR A 105 23.32 11.84 8.74
C THR A 105 22.78 12.93 7.81
N ARG A 106 22.27 12.53 6.63
CA ARG A 106 21.93 13.43 5.51
C ARG A 106 20.43 13.76 5.49
N ASN A 107 20.09 14.98 5.00
CA ASN A 107 18.72 15.35 4.66
C ASN A 107 18.19 14.52 3.46
N ILE A 108 17.16 13.72 3.72
CA ILE A 108 16.57 12.75 2.78
C ILE A 108 15.72 13.42 1.69
N PHE A 109 15.17 14.63 1.89
CA PHE A 109 14.32 15.28 0.89
C PHE A 109 15.04 16.16 -0.14
N GLY A 110 16.35 16.33 -0.02
CA GLY A 110 17.16 17.05 -1.00
C GLY A 110 16.65 18.47 -1.27
N ARG A 111 16.15 18.72 -2.50
CA ARG A 111 15.58 20.01 -2.94
C ARG A 111 14.11 20.20 -2.55
N GLN A 112 13.40 19.13 -2.22
CA GLN A 112 12.01 19.20 -1.77
C GLN A 112 11.98 19.53 -0.27
N LYS A 113 10.98 20.31 0.14
CA LYS A 113 10.81 20.70 1.56
C LYS A 113 10.17 19.60 2.41
N SER A 114 9.46 18.67 1.76
CA SER A 114 8.66 17.61 2.38
C SER A 114 8.29 16.54 1.36
N GLY A 115 7.69 15.44 1.82
CA GLY A 115 7.05 14.45 0.99
C GLY A 115 5.75 13.91 1.62
N PRO A 116 4.99 13.08 0.89
CA PRO A 116 3.79 12.45 1.43
C PRO A 116 4.13 11.54 2.61
N SER A 117 3.26 11.55 3.62
CA SER A 117 3.37 10.64 4.77
C SER A 117 2.86 9.23 4.45
N TYR A 118 2.12 9.06 3.36
CA TYR A 118 1.61 7.79 2.88
C TYR A 118 1.47 7.81 1.37
N ILE A 119 1.77 6.68 0.72
CA ILE A 119 1.58 6.47 -0.71
C ILE A 119 0.78 5.17 -0.88
N PRO A 120 -0.43 5.21 -1.48
CA PRO A 120 -1.15 4.00 -1.85
C PRO A 120 -0.35 3.11 -2.77
N ALA A 121 -0.44 1.79 -2.53
CA ALA A 121 0.30 0.81 -3.31
C ALA A 121 -0.02 0.90 -4.82
N GLU A 122 -1.29 1.12 -5.16
CA GLU A 122 -1.76 1.38 -6.53
C GLU A 122 -1.19 2.68 -7.11
N THR A 123 -1.17 3.77 -6.32
CA THR A 123 -0.56 5.03 -6.77
C THR A 123 0.94 4.86 -7.02
N PHE A 124 1.63 4.11 -6.17
CA PHE A 124 3.05 3.79 -6.35
C PHE A 124 3.28 2.93 -7.59
N SER A 125 2.50 1.86 -7.80
CA SER A 125 2.65 0.97 -8.96
C SER A 125 2.39 1.72 -10.26
N VAL A 126 1.33 2.51 -10.35
CA VAL A 126 1.02 3.34 -11.52
C VAL A 126 2.14 4.36 -11.77
N ALA A 127 2.59 5.09 -10.73
CA ALA A 127 3.67 6.06 -10.87
C ALA A 127 4.99 5.40 -11.34
N LEU A 128 5.30 4.20 -10.83
CA LEU A 128 6.47 3.44 -11.23
C LEU A 128 6.36 2.97 -12.68
N LEU A 129 5.22 2.41 -13.08
CA LEU A 129 4.97 1.94 -14.44
C LEU A 129 4.97 3.08 -15.47
N GLN A 130 4.42 4.24 -15.10
CA GLN A 130 4.52 5.46 -15.90
C GLN A 130 5.96 5.94 -16.03
N LYS A 131 6.76 5.88 -14.96
CA LYS A 131 8.17 6.27 -15.00
C LYS A 131 8.98 5.43 -15.99
N ILE A 132 8.68 4.13 -16.08
CA ILE A 132 9.33 3.20 -17.02
C ILE A 132 8.67 3.14 -18.40
N ASN A 133 7.59 3.92 -18.64
CA ASN A 133 6.85 3.93 -19.90
C ASN A 133 6.39 2.54 -20.38
N ILE A 134 6.05 1.62 -19.47
CA ILE A 134 5.74 0.22 -19.82
C ILE A 134 4.56 0.11 -20.81
N THR A 135 3.58 1.01 -20.69
CA THR A 135 2.38 1.02 -21.53
C THR A 135 2.72 1.35 -22.99
N GLN A 136 3.50 2.41 -23.20
CA GLN A 136 3.93 2.82 -24.54
C GLN A 136 4.82 1.74 -25.16
N LEU A 137 5.74 1.19 -24.37
CA LEU A 137 6.62 0.11 -24.79
C LEU A 137 5.83 -1.15 -25.17
N SER A 138 4.83 -1.53 -24.37
CA SER A 138 3.92 -2.65 -24.66
C SER A 138 3.13 -2.41 -25.96
N GLN A 139 2.64 -1.19 -26.20
CA GLN A 139 1.97 -0.83 -27.45
C GLN A 139 2.90 -0.95 -28.66
N THR A 140 4.09 -0.35 -28.62
CA THR A 140 5.04 -0.41 -29.74
C THR A 140 5.44 -1.86 -30.05
N ILE A 141 5.65 -2.68 -29.02
CA ILE A 141 6.00 -4.09 -29.21
C ILE A 141 4.82 -4.89 -29.76
N SER A 142 3.60 -4.59 -29.33
CA SER A 142 2.38 -5.18 -29.91
C SER A 142 2.26 -4.85 -31.40
N GLU A 143 2.52 -3.60 -31.78
CA GLU A 143 2.49 -3.16 -33.17
C GLU A 143 3.53 -3.92 -34.01
N LEU A 144 4.78 -3.95 -33.55
CA LEU A 144 5.86 -4.67 -34.23
C LEU A 144 5.53 -6.16 -34.40
N THR A 145 4.87 -6.75 -33.41
CA THR A 145 4.43 -8.15 -33.45
C THR A 145 3.36 -8.38 -34.51
N ALA A 146 2.33 -7.54 -34.55
CA ALA A 146 1.27 -7.63 -35.54
C ALA A 146 1.81 -7.47 -36.96
N ARG A 147 2.69 -6.47 -37.17
CA ARG A 147 3.36 -6.24 -38.45
C ARG A 147 4.20 -7.43 -38.88
N LYS A 148 5.00 -7.99 -37.97
CA LYS A 148 5.80 -9.18 -38.28
C LYS A 148 4.94 -10.38 -38.64
N PHE A 149 3.87 -10.64 -37.90
CA PHE A 149 2.97 -11.75 -38.18
C PHE A 149 2.36 -11.64 -39.59
N ARG A 150 1.91 -10.44 -39.95
CA ARG A 150 1.45 -10.13 -41.30
C ARG A 150 2.55 -10.38 -42.33
N ASP A 151 3.71 -9.75 -42.16
CA ASP A 151 4.80 -9.77 -43.14
C ASP A 151 5.31 -11.19 -43.41
N GLU A 152 5.52 -11.99 -42.36
CA GLU A 152 5.93 -13.39 -42.50
C GLU A 152 4.86 -14.24 -43.20
N SER A 153 3.58 -13.98 -42.91
CA SER A 153 2.47 -14.73 -43.52
C SER A 153 2.29 -14.36 -45.00
N LEU A 154 2.34 -13.07 -45.34
CA LEU A 154 2.27 -12.59 -46.71
C LEU A 154 3.48 -13.04 -47.53
N THR A 155 4.68 -13.03 -46.95
CA THR A 155 5.90 -13.49 -47.63
C THR A 155 5.80 -14.99 -47.95
N ALA A 156 5.44 -15.82 -46.97
CA ALA A 156 5.26 -17.25 -47.19
C ALA A 156 4.19 -17.56 -48.24
N LEU A 157 3.09 -16.79 -48.23
CA LEU A 157 2.02 -16.92 -49.23
C LEU A 157 2.50 -16.47 -50.63
N ARG A 158 3.23 -15.35 -50.71
CA ARG A 158 3.81 -14.83 -51.96
C ARG A 158 4.77 -15.84 -52.59
N GLU A 159 5.66 -16.44 -51.81
CA GLU A 159 6.59 -17.47 -52.28
C GLU A 159 5.85 -18.66 -52.91
N ILE A 160 4.77 -19.14 -52.28
CA ILE A 160 3.95 -20.23 -52.81
C ILE A 160 3.28 -19.82 -54.14
N LEU A 161 2.76 -18.59 -54.22
CA LEU A 161 2.11 -18.07 -55.43
C LEU A 161 3.13 -17.82 -56.57
N ASP A 162 4.35 -17.41 -56.26
CA ASP A 162 5.41 -17.22 -57.24
C ASP A 162 5.91 -18.55 -57.80
N ASP A 163 6.04 -19.59 -56.97
CA ASP A 163 6.35 -20.95 -57.42
C ASP A 163 5.25 -21.52 -58.34
N LEU A 164 3.98 -21.21 -58.03
CA LEU A 164 2.84 -21.54 -58.87
C LEU A 164 2.95 -20.83 -60.24
N ARG A 165 3.25 -19.53 -60.25
CA ARG A 165 3.45 -18.72 -61.47
C ARG A 165 4.58 -19.28 -62.33
N PHE A 166 5.68 -19.69 -61.71
CA PHE A 166 6.81 -20.31 -62.41
C PHE A 166 6.46 -21.67 -63.00
N SER A 167 5.69 -22.49 -62.26
CA SER A 167 5.40 -23.88 -62.65
C SER A 167 4.32 -24.03 -63.73
N LEU A 168 3.37 -23.09 -63.84
CA LEU A 168 2.19 -23.24 -64.69
C LEU A 168 2.20 -22.44 -66.01
N GLY A 169 3.19 -21.57 -66.25
CA GLY A 169 3.44 -20.87 -67.53
C GLY A 169 2.22 -20.51 -68.42
N SER A 170 1.92 -19.22 -68.58
CA SER A 170 0.97 -18.65 -69.57
C SER A 170 -0.53 -18.90 -69.36
N ASP A 171 -1.01 -19.32 -68.19
CA ASP A 171 -2.45 -19.36 -67.88
C ASP A 171 -2.99 -17.92 -67.62
N PRO A 172 -3.77 -17.29 -68.51
CA PRO A 172 -4.15 -15.88 -68.38
C PRO A 172 -5.17 -15.62 -67.26
N LEU A 173 -5.86 -16.65 -66.78
CA LEU A 173 -6.87 -16.53 -65.73
C LEU A 173 -6.26 -16.65 -64.33
N LEU A 174 -5.21 -17.46 -64.20
CA LEU A 174 -4.53 -17.72 -62.92
C LEU A 174 -3.21 -16.95 -62.79
N ILE A 175 -2.56 -16.56 -63.88
CA ILE A 175 -1.17 -16.08 -63.89
C ILE A 175 -1.03 -14.77 -64.68
N GLY A 176 -0.49 -13.74 -64.03
CA GLY A 176 -0.26 -12.41 -64.60
C GLY A 176 -0.60 -11.30 -63.60
N ASP A 177 -0.06 -10.11 -63.80
CA ASP A 177 -0.25 -8.98 -62.86
C ASP A 177 -1.73 -8.55 -62.74
N ASP A 178 -2.56 -8.92 -63.72
CA ASP A 178 -4.02 -8.69 -63.76
C ASP A 178 -4.90 -9.90 -63.39
N SER A 179 -4.29 -11.03 -62.98
CA SER A 179 -5.01 -12.27 -62.70
C SER A 179 -5.94 -12.13 -61.48
N LEU A 180 -6.95 -13.01 -61.38
CA LEU A 180 -7.89 -13.00 -60.26
C LEU A 180 -7.17 -13.24 -58.92
N LEU A 181 -6.20 -14.17 -58.89
CA LEU A 181 -5.42 -14.49 -57.70
C LEU A 181 -4.54 -13.31 -57.27
N GLU A 182 -3.88 -12.63 -58.21
CA GLU A 182 -3.04 -11.47 -57.92
C GLU A 182 -3.89 -10.29 -57.40
N LYS A 183 -5.07 -10.04 -57.98
CA LYS A 183 -6.02 -9.03 -57.47
C LYS A 183 -6.53 -9.35 -56.07
N GLN A 184 -6.87 -10.62 -55.81
CA GLN A 184 -7.28 -11.05 -54.47
C GLN A 184 -6.13 -10.93 -53.47
N PHE A 185 -4.90 -11.24 -53.87
CA PHE A 185 -3.72 -11.11 -53.01
C PHE A 185 -3.45 -9.64 -52.66
N ARG A 186 -3.50 -8.72 -53.64
CA ARG A 186 -3.37 -7.27 -53.37
C ARG A 186 -4.46 -6.73 -52.46
N SER A 187 -5.70 -7.21 -52.64
CA SER A 187 -6.79 -6.85 -51.74
C SER A 187 -6.56 -7.39 -50.34
N LEU A 188 -6.02 -8.61 -50.20
CA LEU A 188 -5.63 -9.17 -48.91
C LEU A 188 -4.55 -8.30 -48.26
N GLU A 189 -3.47 -7.94 -48.97
CA GLU A 189 -2.41 -7.07 -48.44
C GLU A 189 -2.96 -5.77 -47.85
N HIS A 190 -3.81 -5.07 -48.62
CA HIS A 190 -4.44 -3.83 -48.17
C HIS A 190 -5.33 -4.06 -46.94
N ASN A 191 -6.19 -5.08 -46.98
CA ASN A 191 -7.06 -5.43 -45.87
C ASN A 191 -6.28 -5.77 -44.59
N LEU A 192 -5.12 -6.42 -44.70
CA LEU A 192 -4.29 -6.73 -43.54
C LEU A 192 -3.60 -5.48 -42.98
N GLU A 193 -3.19 -4.54 -43.83
CA GLU A 193 -2.69 -3.23 -43.38
C GLU A 193 -3.79 -2.45 -42.63
N ASP A 194 -5.00 -2.39 -43.18
CA ASP A 194 -6.12 -1.70 -42.54
C ASP A 194 -6.41 -2.24 -41.13
N THR A 195 -6.34 -3.57 -40.95
CA THR A 195 -6.50 -4.21 -39.63
C THR A 195 -5.38 -3.81 -38.65
N ILE A 196 -4.15 -3.63 -39.13
CA ILE A 196 -3.05 -3.13 -38.29
C ILE A 196 -3.23 -1.65 -37.99
N GLU A 197 -3.66 -0.84 -38.95
CA GLU A 197 -3.97 0.58 -38.71
C GLU A 197 -5.12 0.75 -37.71
N ASP A 198 -6.14 -0.11 -37.77
CA ASP A 198 -7.21 -0.18 -36.77
C ASP A 198 -6.67 -0.46 -35.37
N PHE A 199 -5.72 -1.39 -35.26
CA PHE A 199 -5.05 -1.72 -34.01
C PHE A 199 -4.22 -0.54 -33.47
N VAL A 200 -3.37 0.04 -34.31
CA VAL A 200 -2.51 1.18 -33.96
C VAL A 200 -3.35 2.39 -33.55
N SER A 201 -4.51 2.58 -34.20
CA SER A 201 -5.47 3.64 -33.87
C SER A 201 -6.32 3.35 -32.61
N GLY A 202 -6.13 2.18 -31.96
CA GLY A 202 -6.88 1.78 -30.77
C GLY A 202 -8.33 1.40 -31.02
N ARG A 203 -8.73 1.11 -32.28
CA ARG A 203 -10.09 0.67 -32.64
C ARG A 203 -10.34 -0.80 -32.32
N THR A 204 -9.28 -1.59 -32.16
CA THR A 204 -9.30 -3.03 -31.88
C THR A 204 -8.14 -3.42 -30.95
N THR A 205 -8.19 -4.61 -30.36
CA THR A 205 -7.12 -5.17 -29.53
C THR A 205 -6.14 -5.99 -30.37
N LEU A 206 -4.93 -6.24 -29.87
CA LEU A 206 -3.94 -7.08 -30.57
C LEU A 206 -4.51 -8.46 -30.88
N SER A 207 -5.12 -9.11 -29.89
CA SER A 207 -5.69 -10.45 -30.03
C SER A 207 -6.73 -10.53 -31.15
N ASN A 208 -7.69 -9.61 -31.16
CA ASN A 208 -8.71 -9.54 -32.22
C ASN A 208 -8.09 -9.21 -33.59
N SER A 209 -7.03 -8.39 -33.62
CA SER A 209 -6.34 -8.05 -34.87
C SER A 209 -5.59 -9.25 -35.45
N ILE A 210 -4.89 -10.01 -34.61
CA ILE A 210 -4.22 -11.25 -35.02
C ILE A 210 -5.24 -12.30 -35.49
N GLU A 211 -6.39 -12.42 -34.80
CA GLU A 211 -7.49 -13.29 -35.21
C GLU A 211 -8.05 -12.88 -36.57
N GLN A 212 -8.37 -11.61 -36.78
CA GLN A 212 -8.85 -11.08 -38.06
C GLN A 212 -7.84 -11.27 -39.20
N ILE A 213 -6.55 -11.04 -38.94
CA ILE A 213 -5.48 -11.30 -39.92
C ILE A 213 -5.45 -12.79 -40.28
N SER A 214 -5.53 -13.66 -39.28
CA SER A 214 -5.53 -15.12 -39.47
C SER A 214 -6.72 -15.57 -40.30
N ASP A 215 -7.92 -15.12 -39.97
CA ASP A 215 -9.15 -15.47 -40.69
C ASP A 215 -9.11 -15.01 -42.16
N ARG A 216 -8.62 -13.80 -42.42
CA ARG A 216 -8.50 -13.26 -43.78
C ARG A 216 -7.47 -14.04 -44.61
N LEU A 217 -6.33 -14.41 -44.01
CA LEU A 217 -5.33 -15.27 -44.65
C LEU A 217 -5.90 -16.66 -44.96
N ILE A 218 -6.60 -17.26 -44.00
CA ILE A 218 -7.22 -18.59 -44.16
C ILE A 218 -8.28 -18.56 -45.26
N LEU A 219 -9.12 -17.52 -45.30
CA LEU A 219 -10.13 -17.34 -46.34
C LEU A 219 -9.49 -17.24 -47.74
N PHE A 220 -8.41 -16.46 -47.86
CA PHE A 220 -7.66 -16.39 -49.12
C PHE A 220 -7.10 -17.76 -49.53
N ILE A 221 -6.48 -18.49 -48.59
CA ILE A 221 -5.93 -19.82 -48.85
C ILE A 221 -7.02 -20.78 -49.33
N ASP A 222 -8.20 -20.76 -48.71
CA ASP A 222 -9.32 -21.62 -49.09
C ASP A 222 -9.85 -21.28 -50.50
N ASN A 223 -9.96 -19.99 -50.81
CA ASN A 223 -10.32 -19.53 -52.16
C ASN A 223 -9.29 -19.96 -53.21
N ALA A 224 -7.99 -19.78 -52.92
CA ALA A 224 -6.91 -20.19 -53.80
C ALA A 224 -6.90 -21.71 -54.03
N ASN A 225 -7.10 -22.51 -52.98
CA ASN A 225 -7.23 -23.96 -53.10
C ASN A 225 -8.40 -24.36 -54.00
N SER A 226 -9.55 -23.71 -53.86
CA SER A 226 -10.73 -23.97 -54.71
C SER A 226 -10.46 -23.67 -56.19
N LEU A 227 -9.73 -22.60 -56.50
CA LEU A 227 -9.35 -22.24 -57.87
C LEU A 227 -8.35 -23.24 -58.49
N LEU A 228 -7.56 -23.93 -57.66
CA LEU A 228 -6.54 -24.89 -58.08
C LEU A 228 -7.02 -26.34 -58.16
N ALA A 229 -8.32 -26.62 -58.08
CA ALA A 229 -8.86 -27.97 -57.92
C ALA A 229 -8.73 -28.93 -59.14
N GLU A 230 -8.18 -28.49 -60.26
CA GLU A 230 -8.03 -29.30 -61.47
C GLU A 230 -6.90 -30.35 -61.36
N GLU A 231 -7.02 -31.46 -62.11
CA GLU A 231 -6.04 -32.58 -62.17
C GLU A 231 -4.70 -32.16 -62.83
N ASN A 232 -3.90 -31.39 -62.12
CA ASN A 232 -2.52 -31.06 -62.49
C ASN A 232 -1.60 -31.29 -61.28
N HIS A 233 -0.54 -32.09 -61.50
CA HIS A 233 0.42 -32.44 -60.44
C HIS A 233 1.05 -31.21 -59.76
N CYS A 234 1.36 -30.16 -60.52
CA CYS A 234 1.90 -28.91 -59.97
C CYS A 234 0.86 -28.17 -59.11
N LYS A 235 -0.42 -28.15 -59.53
CA LYS A 235 -1.51 -27.54 -58.75
C LYS A 235 -1.71 -28.28 -57.42
N GLU A 236 -1.59 -29.61 -57.41
CA GLU A 236 -1.73 -30.43 -56.20
C GLU A 236 -0.59 -30.19 -55.19
N ILE A 237 0.66 -30.06 -55.64
CA ILE A 237 1.80 -29.71 -54.77
C ILE A 237 1.56 -28.36 -54.08
N ILE A 238 1.06 -27.37 -54.83
CA ILE A 238 0.77 -26.04 -54.29
C ILE A 238 -0.38 -26.09 -53.28
N ARG A 239 -1.44 -26.84 -53.56
CA ARG A 239 -2.55 -27.06 -52.63
C ARG A 239 -2.08 -27.66 -51.29
N HIS A 240 -1.16 -28.62 -51.32
CA HIS A 240 -0.57 -29.16 -50.09
C HIS A 240 0.22 -28.11 -49.30
N ARG A 241 1.03 -27.27 -49.97
CA ARG A 241 1.78 -26.19 -49.32
C ARG A 241 0.87 -25.12 -48.73
N LEU A 242 -0.17 -24.73 -49.45
CA LEU A 242 -1.21 -23.81 -48.97
C LEU A 242 -1.92 -24.38 -47.73
N THR A 243 -2.27 -25.66 -47.76
CA THR A 243 -2.89 -26.35 -46.62
C THR A 243 -1.96 -26.39 -45.41
N TYR A 244 -0.66 -26.62 -45.61
CA TYR A 244 0.34 -26.56 -44.56
C TYR A 244 0.43 -25.15 -43.95
N LEU A 245 0.52 -24.12 -44.79
CA LEU A 245 0.55 -22.73 -44.35
C LEU A 245 -0.69 -22.36 -43.53
N LYS A 246 -1.90 -22.79 -43.96
CA LYS A 246 -3.14 -22.62 -43.21
C LYS A 246 -3.04 -23.19 -41.80
N GLN A 247 -2.49 -24.41 -41.66
CA GLN A 247 -2.30 -25.03 -40.35
C GLN A 247 -1.27 -24.28 -39.49
N THR A 248 -0.22 -23.72 -40.10
CA THR A 248 0.78 -22.91 -39.40
C THR A 248 0.18 -21.61 -38.89
N ILE A 249 -0.56 -20.89 -39.72
CA ILE A 249 -1.24 -19.62 -39.37
C ILE A 249 -2.21 -19.85 -38.22
N ALA A 250 -3.06 -20.88 -38.31
CA ALA A 250 -4.05 -21.20 -37.28
C ALA A 250 -3.45 -21.57 -35.90
N ARG A 251 -2.16 -21.95 -35.86
CA ARG A 251 -1.46 -22.35 -34.61
C ARG A 251 -0.51 -21.28 -34.07
N LYS A 252 -0.24 -20.21 -34.82
CA LYS A 252 0.81 -19.25 -34.47
C LYS A 252 0.26 -18.25 -33.45
N GLN A 253 0.74 -18.35 -32.22
CA GLN A 253 0.54 -17.31 -31.20
C GLN A 253 1.81 -16.47 -31.11
N LEU A 254 1.75 -15.21 -31.56
CA LEU A 254 2.78 -14.22 -31.27
C LEU A 254 2.15 -13.17 -30.35
N GLU A 255 2.18 -13.40 -29.05
CA GLU A 255 2.05 -12.30 -28.10
C GLU A 255 3.38 -12.24 -27.32
N PRO A 256 4.23 -11.23 -27.56
CA PRO A 256 5.40 -11.03 -26.72
C PRO A 256 4.94 -10.69 -25.32
N THR A 257 5.60 -11.29 -24.34
CA THR A 257 5.21 -11.13 -22.94
C THR A 257 5.94 -9.92 -22.34
N VAL A 258 5.33 -9.22 -21.38
CA VAL A 258 5.97 -8.10 -20.66
C VAL A 258 7.30 -8.55 -20.04
N ALA A 259 7.39 -9.82 -19.62
CA ALA A 259 8.63 -10.39 -19.12
C ALA A 259 9.71 -10.49 -20.21
N GLU A 260 9.39 -10.91 -21.42
CA GLU A 260 10.32 -10.91 -22.55
C GLU A 260 10.75 -9.50 -22.95
N VAL A 261 9.82 -8.54 -22.91
CA VAL A 261 10.10 -7.12 -23.14
C VAL A 261 11.05 -6.57 -22.09
N LEU A 262 10.82 -6.86 -20.82
CA LEU A 262 11.70 -6.40 -19.74
C LEU A 262 13.06 -7.11 -19.79
N ARG A 263 13.12 -8.41 -20.12
CA ARG A 263 14.39 -9.10 -20.38
C ARG A 263 15.19 -8.43 -21.47
N LEU A 264 14.50 -8.05 -22.54
CA LEU A 264 15.07 -7.43 -23.72
C LEU A 264 15.73 -6.08 -23.38
N ILE A 265 15.12 -5.28 -22.52
CA ILE A 265 15.69 -3.99 -22.10
C ILE A 265 16.71 -4.13 -20.97
N PHE A 266 16.55 -5.13 -20.10
CA PHE A 266 17.48 -5.37 -19.00
C PHE A 266 18.71 -6.22 -19.38
N ALA A 267 18.80 -6.66 -20.64
CA ALA A 267 19.82 -7.59 -21.12
C ALA A 267 21.26 -7.06 -21.04
N GLU A 268 21.46 -5.73 -20.97
CA GLU A 268 22.80 -5.13 -20.93
C GLU A 268 23.57 -5.37 -19.63
N ASP A 269 22.90 -5.63 -18.50
CA ASP A 269 23.52 -5.63 -17.18
C ASP A 269 23.30 -6.99 -16.48
N GLU A 270 24.25 -7.92 -16.67
CA GLU A 270 24.48 -9.12 -15.81
C GLU A 270 23.48 -10.30 -15.82
N LEU A 271 22.53 -10.42 -16.74
CA LEU A 271 21.69 -11.64 -16.85
C LEU A 271 22.38 -12.77 -17.65
N ASN A 272 23.42 -13.37 -17.04
CA ASN A 272 24.03 -14.68 -17.34
C ASN A 272 23.64 -15.36 -18.68
N GLY A 273 24.31 -15.02 -19.78
CA GLY A 273 24.44 -15.91 -20.95
C GLY A 273 23.14 -16.32 -21.66
N ILE A 274 22.02 -15.62 -21.43
CA ILE A 274 20.75 -15.94 -22.08
C ILE A 274 20.82 -15.43 -23.53
N LYS A 275 20.86 -16.36 -24.50
CA LYS A 275 20.72 -16.01 -25.91
C LYS A 275 19.31 -15.47 -26.15
N LEU A 276 19.20 -14.19 -26.50
CA LEU A 276 17.94 -13.65 -27.01
C LEU A 276 17.52 -14.41 -28.27
N SER A 277 16.21 -14.59 -28.45
CA SER A 277 15.69 -15.15 -29.69
C SER A 277 15.96 -14.17 -30.86
N PRO A 278 16.13 -14.68 -32.11
CA PRO A 278 16.38 -13.81 -33.28
C PRO A 278 15.33 -12.72 -33.49
N TRP A 279 14.08 -13.02 -33.13
CA TRP A 279 12.98 -12.06 -33.16
C TRP A 279 13.15 -10.93 -32.13
N LEU A 280 13.52 -11.26 -30.90
CA LEU A 280 13.71 -10.27 -29.83
C LEU A 280 14.87 -9.32 -30.16
N THR A 281 15.95 -9.82 -30.77
CA THR A 281 17.02 -8.95 -31.28
C THR A 281 16.56 -8.02 -32.40
N GLU A 282 15.67 -8.48 -33.26
CA GLU A 282 15.09 -7.64 -34.33
C GLU A 282 14.23 -6.51 -33.75
N ILE A 283 13.40 -6.81 -32.74
CA ILE A 283 12.62 -5.79 -32.01
C ILE A 283 13.53 -4.76 -31.36
N LEU A 284 14.58 -5.19 -30.66
CA LEU A 284 15.55 -4.27 -30.04
C LEU A 284 16.12 -3.31 -31.06
N THR A 285 16.58 -3.84 -32.18
CA THR A 285 17.21 -3.04 -33.22
C THR A 285 16.24 -2.01 -33.80
N LYS A 286 14.97 -2.39 -33.99
CA LYS A 286 13.91 -1.46 -34.43
C LYS A 286 13.59 -0.42 -33.36
N LEU A 287 13.41 -0.83 -32.10
CA LEU A 287 13.13 0.08 -30.97
C LEU A 287 14.27 1.07 -30.73
N GLU A 288 15.51 0.64 -30.82
CA GLU A 288 16.69 1.51 -30.67
C GLU A 288 16.75 2.57 -31.77
N LYS A 289 16.35 2.19 -32.99
CA LYS A 289 16.34 3.09 -34.14
C LYS A 289 15.15 4.08 -34.12
N GLU A 290 13.96 3.61 -33.76
CA GLU A 290 12.71 4.37 -33.89
C GLU A 290 12.32 5.10 -32.59
N HIS A 291 12.66 4.53 -31.42
CA HIS A 291 12.26 5.03 -30.10
C HIS A 291 13.39 4.93 -29.04
N PRO A 292 14.58 5.52 -29.27
CA PRO A 292 15.72 5.43 -28.36
C PRO A 292 15.42 5.96 -26.94
N GLU A 293 14.47 6.88 -26.81
CA GLU A 293 14.03 7.46 -25.54
C GLU A 293 13.36 6.43 -24.61
N LEU A 294 12.70 5.41 -25.16
CA LEU A 294 12.02 4.37 -24.38
C LEU A 294 13.04 3.44 -23.72
N LEU A 295 14.10 3.09 -24.45
CA LEU A 295 15.16 2.22 -23.94
C LEU A 295 16.00 2.94 -22.88
N ARG A 296 16.35 4.22 -23.11
CA ARG A 296 17.22 4.97 -22.20
C ARG A 296 16.68 5.11 -20.78
N LYS A 297 15.38 5.40 -20.64
CA LYS A 297 14.73 5.55 -19.30
C LYS A 297 14.74 4.27 -18.48
N VAL A 298 14.72 3.13 -19.17
CA VAL A 298 14.65 1.79 -18.57
C VAL A 298 16.06 1.23 -18.33
N ALA A 299 17.03 1.58 -19.19
CA ALA A 299 18.44 1.28 -19.01
C ALA A 299 19.03 1.93 -17.74
N ASP A 300 18.60 3.15 -17.42
CA ASP A 300 19.03 3.91 -16.23
C ASP A 300 18.44 3.37 -14.90
N LEU A 301 17.69 2.26 -14.92
CA LEU A 301 17.09 1.71 -13.71
C LEU A 301 18.13 1.07 -12.76
N PRO A 302 17.96 1.28 -11.44
CA PRO A 302 18.54 0.46 -10.38
C PRO A 302 18.62 -1.05 -10.69
N ARG A 303 19.79 -1.68 -10.55
CA ARG A 303 20.00 -3.12 -10.82
C ARG A 303 19.05 -4.03 -10.03
N GLN A 304 18.88 -3.74 -8.74
CA GLN A 304 17.97 -4.53 -7.90
C GLN A 304 16.50 -4.37 -8.33
N LEU A 305 16.10 -3.17 -8.76
CA LEU A 305 14.77 -2.94 -9.30
C LEU A 305 14.55 -3.69 -10.61
N LYS A 306 15.54 -3.69 -11.53
CA LYS A 306 15.48 -4.49 -12.78
C LYS A 306 15.19 -5.97 -12.47
N ARG A 307 15.93 -6.56 -11.52
CA ARG A 307 15.75 -7.96 -11.09
C ARG A 307 14.36 -8.20 -10.48
N ASN A 308 13.90 -7.31 -9.59
CA ASN A 308 12.59 -7.44 -8.96
C ASN A 308 11.47 -7.31 -9.99
N LEU A 309 11.51 -6.30 -10.85
CA LEU A 309 10.52 -6.08 -11.92
C LEU A 309 10.45 -7.27 -12.87
N LEU A 310 11.59 -7.85 -13.24
CA LEU A 310 11.63 -9.06 -14.06
C LEU A 310 10.94 -10.25 -13.37
N SER A 311 11.20 -10.45 -12.07
CA SER A 311 10.54 -11.51 -11.30
C SER A 311 9.03 -11.29 -11.20
N LEU A 312 8.59 -10.04 -10.99
CA LEU A 312 7.17 -9.69 -10.91
C LEU A 312 6.48 -9.85 -12.27
N ALA A 313 7.17 -9.51 -13.37
CA ALA A 313 6.64 -9.70 -14.71
C ALA A 313 6.50 -11.18 -15.09
N GLU A 314 7.43 -12.04 -14.66
CA GLU A 314 7.25 -13.49 -14.82
C GLU A 314 6.06 -14.03 -14.04
N GLN A 315 5.83 -13.54 -12.82
CA GLN A 315 4.64 -13.90 -12.05
C GLN A 315 3.35 -13.40 -12.73
N ALA A 316 3.37 -12.20 -13.30
CA ALA A 316 2.25 -11.64 -14.04
C ALA A 316 1.95 -12.46 -15.30
N ARG A 317 2.97 -12.86 -16.06
CA ARG A 317 2.87 -13.71 -17.25
C ARG A 317 2.18 -15.05 -16.95
N ILE A 318 2.52 -15.69 -15.83
CA ILE A 318 1.91 -16.97 -15.44
C ILE A 318 0.40 -16.81 -15.15
N LYS A 319 -0.03 -15.64 -14.67
CA LYS A 319 -1.41 -15.38 -14.24
C LYS A 319 -2.28 -14.77 -15.33
N ALA A 320 -1.69 -14.15 -16.35
CA ALA A 320 -2.39 -13.47 -17.43
C ALA A 320 -2.54 -14.33 -18.69
N LYS A 321 -3.55 -14.01 -19.50
CA LYS A 321 -3.86 -14.71 -20.76
C LYS A 321 -3.55 -13.89 -22.02
N SER A 322 -3.19 -12.63 -21.85
CA SER A 322 -2.86 -11.70 -22.93
C SER A 322 -1.89 -10.63 -22.44
N LEU A 323 -1.18 -9.98 -23.36
CA LEU A 323 -0.23 -8.91 -23.05
C LEU A 323 -0.86 -7.73 -22.28
N GLU A 324 -2.06 -7.28 -22.64
CA GLU A 324 -2.76 -6.22 -21.89
C GLU A 324 -3.10 -6.68 -20.46
N GLY A 325 -3.49 -7.95 -20.31
CA GLY A 325 -3.71 -8.58 -19.02
C GLY A 325 -2.42 -8.69 -18.19
N GLU A 326 -1.27 -8.94 -18.83
CA GLU A 326 0.03 -9.01 -18.19
C GLU A 326 0.43 -7.65 -17.59
N VAL A 327 0.18 -6.54 -18.29
CA VAL A 327 0.49 -5.20 -17.76
C VAL A 327 -0.35 -4.90 -16.52
N ARG A 328 -1.66 -5.16 -16.58
CA ARG A 328 -2.57 -4.97 -15.42
C ARG A 328 -2.19 -5.89 -14.26
N GLN A 329 -1.79 -7.12 -14.55
CA GLN A 329 -1.35 -8.05 -13.52
C GLN A 329 0.00 -7.63 -12.93
N LEU A 330 0.94 -7.16 -13.74
CA LEU A 330 2.23 -6.62 -13.29
C LEU A 330 2.03 -5.43 -12.35
N GLU A 331 1.11 -4.52 -12.67
CA GLU A 331 0.74 -3.42 -11.78
C GLU A 331 0.32 -3.92 -10.40
N LYS A 332 -0.53 -4.95 -10.37
CA LYS A 332 -0.96 -5.59 -9.12
C LYS A 332 0.18 -6.24 -8.36
N GLU A 333 1.06 -7.00 -9.04
CA GLU A 333 2.21 -7.63 -8.38
C GLU A 333 3.17 -6.57 -7.80
N ILE A 334 3.36 -5.43 -8.48
CA ILE A 334 4.16 -4.31 -7.96
C ILE A 334 3.49 -3.68 -6.73
N ALA A 335 2.16 -3.49 -6.78
CA ALA A 335 1.41 -2.96 -5.65
C ALA A 335 1.51 -3.90 -4.42
N ASP A 336 1.34 -5.20 -4.62
CA ASP A 336 1.46 -6.20 -3.55
C ASP A 336 2.90 -6.26 -3.01
N TRP A 337 3.91 -6.22 -3.87
CA TRP A 337 5.32 -6.16 -3.47
C TRP A 337 5.63 -4.90 -2.64
N PHE A 338 5.14 -3.74 -3.07
CA PHE A 338 5.28 -2.49 -2.34
C PHE A 338 4.58 -2.55 -0.98
N ASN A 339 3.33 -3.01 -0.93
CA ASN A 339 2.55 -3.08 0.31
C ASN A 339 3.23 -3.99 1.34
N ASN A 340 3.67 -5.18 0.92
CA ASN A 340 4.42 -6.11 1.78
C ASN A 340 5.73 -5.51 2.31
N SER A 341 6.39 -4.67 1.51
CA SER A 341 7.58 -3.94 1.96
C SER A 341 7.23 -2.84 2.97
N MET A 342 6.16 -2.10 2.71
CA MET A 342 5.68 -1.04 3.59
C MET A 342 5.15 -1.56 4.92
N ASP A 343 4.60 -2.78 4.98
CA ASP A 343 4.22 -3.42 6.24
C ASP A 343 5.45 -3.66 7.15
N ARG A 344 6.56 -4.16 6.56
CA ARG A 344 7.82 -4.34 7.30
C ARG A 344 8.43 -3.01 7.72
N ALA A 345 8.45 -2.03 6.82
CA ALA A 345 8.93 -0.69 7.11
C ALA A 345 8.12 -0.02 8.23
N SER A 346 6.80 -0.15 8.19
CA SER A 346 5.89 0.36 9.22
C SER A 346 6.18 -0.29 10.58
N GLY A 347 6.53 -1.57 10.61
CA GLY A 347 6.98 -2.25 11.82
C GLY A 347 8.25 -1.64 12.43
N VAL A 348 9.25 -1.28 11.62
CA VAL A 348 10.48 -0.60 12.07
C VAL A 348 10.17 0.80 12.61
N TYR A 349 9.35 1.56 11.88
CA TYR A 349 8.89 2.87 12.33
C TYR A 349 8.18 2.78 13.69
N ARG A 350 7.25 1.83 13.87
CA ARG A 350 6.52 1.62 15.14
C ARG A 350 7.47 1.36 16.31
N ARG A 351 8.56 0.61 16.11
CA ARG A 351 9.56 0.34 17.16
C ARG A 351 10.34 1.59 17.55
N ASN A 352 10.75 2.38 16.57
CA ASN A 352 11.48 3.63 16.80
C ASN A 352 10.58 4.68 17.48
N ALA A 353 9.33 4.80 17.02
CA ALA A 353 8.34 5.70 17.60
C ALA A 353 8.04 5.38 19.07
N LYS A 354 8.01 4.10 19.46
CA LYS A 354 7.84 3.69 20.88
C LYS A 354 8.96 4.24 21.77
N GLY A 355 10.22 4.20 21.32
CA GLY A 355 11.34 4.77 22.07
C GLY A 355 11.19 6.28 22.28
N ILE A 356 10.72 6.99 21.25
CA ILE A 356 10.48 8.44 21.32
C ILE A 356 9.27 8.75 22.21
N ALA A 357 8.21 7.95 22.16
CA ALA A 357 7.04 8.10 23.02
C ALA A 357 7.40 7.95 24.51
N ILE A 358 8.27 7.00 24.86
CA ILE A 358 8.81 6.85 26.21
C ILE A 358 9.54 8.13 26.64
N LEU A 359 10.40 8.69 25.78
CA LEU A 359 11.11 9.94 26.07
C LEU A 359 10.15 11.11 26.26
N ILE A 360 9.15 11.25 25.39
CA ILE A 360 8.11 12.29 25.51
C ILE A 360 7.33 12.11 26.81
N GLY A 361 6.93 10.88 27.16
CA GLY A 361 6.25 10.59 28.42
C GLY A 361 7.05 11.02 29.65
N PHE A 362 8.36 10.76 29.68
CA PHE A 362 9.23 11.25 30.76
C PHE A 362 9.30 12.78 30.80
N ILE A 363 9.47 13.43 29.64
CA ILE A 363 9.53 14.90 29.56
C ILE A 363 8.21 15.51 30.06
N VAL A 364 7.07 14.98 29.62
CA VAL A 364 5.74 15.41 30.04
C VAL A 364 5.56 15.23 31.54
N ALA A 365 5.96 14.08 32.10
CA ALA A 365 5.88 13.84 33.55
C ALA A 365 6.67 14.88 34.37
N ILE A 366 7.87 15.27 33.91
CA ILE A 366 8.69 16.30 34.55
C ILE A 366 8.04 17.67 34.41
N VAL A 367 7.67 18.06 33.18
CA VAL A 367 7.09 19.39 32.88
C VAL A 367 5.78 19.60 33.66
N ILE A 368 4.93 18.58 33.75
CA ILE A 368 3.65 18.63 34.48
C ILE A 368 3.85 18.39 35.99
N ASN A 369 5.04 18.00 36.44
CA ASN A 369 5.29 17.54 37.81
C ASN A 369 4.33 16.43 38.26
N ALA A 370 4.12 15.44 37.39
CA ALA A 370 3.29 14.29 37.68
C ALA A 370 4.13 13.21 38.39
N ASP A 371 4.15 13.22 39.72
CA ASP A 371 4.84 12.23 40.55
C ASP A 371 3.84 11.16 41.05
N THR A 372 4.06 9.90 40.64
CA THR A 372 3.22 8.76 41.04
C THR A 372 3.01 8.64 42.55
N PHE A 373 4.08 8.81 43.34
CA PHE A 373 3.99 8.67 44.79
C PHE A 373 3.15 9.79 45.41
N HIS A 374 3.25 11.00 44.85
CA HIS A 374 2.42 12.12 45.29
C HIS A 374 0.95 11.90 44.90
N ILE A 375 0.69 11.51 43.65
CA ILE A 375 -0.67 11.20 43.16
C ILE A 375 -1.35 10.17 44.07
N VAL A 376 -0.67 9.05 44.36
CA VAL A 376 -1.21 8.00 45.25
C VAL A 376 -1.39 8.50 46.69
N SER A 377 -0.44 9.27 47.21
CA SER A 377 -0.56 9.86 48.56
C SER A 377 -1.73 10.86 48.66
N ARG A 378 -2.06 11.60 47.59
CA ARG A 378 -3.19 12.54 47.59
C ARG A 378 -4.51 11.80 47.49
N LEU A 379 -4.62 10.86 46.55
CA LEU A 379 -5.83 10.05 46.36
C LEU A 379 -6.20 9.23 47.61
N SER A 380 -5.20 8.78 48.38
CA SER A 380 -5.42 8.03 49.62
C SER A 380 -5.87 8.89 50.79
N LYS A 381 -5.46 10.16 50.86
CA LYS A 381 -5.74 11.07 51.99
C LYS A 381 -7.00 11.91 51.79
N ASP A 382 -7.32 12.27 50.56
CA ASP A 382 -8.44 13.15 50.24
C ASP A 382 -9.63 12.36 49.69
N SER A 383 -10.71 12.28 50.46
CA SER A 383 -11.95 11.60 50.04
C SER A 383 -12.72 12.36 48.98
N VAL A 384 -12.63 13.70 48.95
CA VAL A 384 -13.37 14.55 48.02
C VAL A 384 -12.77 14.46 46.62
N ILE A 385 -11.44 14.59 46.51
CA ILE A 385 -10.73 14.42 45.23
C ILE A 385 -11.02 13.02 44.66
N ARG A 386 -10.99 12.01 45.51
CA ARG A 386 -11.25 10.63 45.11
C ARG A 386 -12.68 10.43 44.60
N SER A 387 -13.70 10.92 45.31
CA SER A 387 -15.10 10.80 44.87
C SER A 387 -15.34 11.50 43.54
N THR A 388 -14.85 12.73 43.38
CA THR A 388 -15.02 13.51 42.14
C THR A 388 -14.39 12.81 40.95
N ILE A 389 -13.17 12.28 41.11
CA ILE A 389 -12.48 11.55 40.04
C ILE A 389 -13.20 10.24 39.71
N THR A 390 -13.64 9.46 40.73
CA THR A 390 -14.34 8.20 40.47
C THR A 390 -15.69 8.42 39.79
N ASP A 391 -16.42 9.47 40.15
CA ASP A 391 -17.71 9.80 39.54
C ASP A 391 -17.54 10.22 38.08
N THR A 392 -16.51 11.04 37.79
CA THR A 392 -16.14 11.44 36.42
C THR A 392 -15.70 10.23 35.59
N ALA A 393 -14.93 9.32 36.17
CA ALA A 393 -14.49 8.11 35.51
C ALA A 393 -15.67 7.16 35.17
N ASP A 394 -16.66 7.04 36.05
CA ASP A 394 -17.87 6.26 35.81
C ASP A 394 -18.71 6.86 34.67
N GLN A 395 -18.82 8.19 34.59
CA GLN A 395 -19.51 8.90 33.49
C GLN A 395 -18.82 8.65 32.15
N LEU A 396 -17.48 8.70 32.11
CA LEU A 396 -16.68 8.43 30.91
C LEU A 396 -16.94 7.02 30.35
N VAL A 397 -16.95 6.01 31.23
CA VAL A 397 -17.24 4.62 30.84
C VAL A 397 -18.69 4.46 30.37
N ALA A 398 -19.65 5.14 31.02
CA ALA A 398 -21.06 5.10 30.63
C ALA A 398 -21.31 5.72 29.24
N GLN A 399 -20.76 6.91 28.98
CA GLN A 399 -20.93 7.62 27.71
C GLN A 399 -20.36 6.84 26.51
N ARG A 400 -19.21 6.18 26.71
CA ARG A 400 -18.55 5.40 25.67
C ARG A 400 -19.18 4.03 25.44
N ASN A 401 -19.83 3.42 26.43
CA ASN A 401 -20.61 2.20 26.22
C ASN A 401 -21.92 2.43 25.43
N SER A 402 -22.44 3.67 25.44
CA SER A 402 -23.62 4.06 24.65
C SER A 402 -23.32 4.44 23.20
N THR A 403 -22.05 4.67 22.87
CA THR A 403 -21.58 4.85 21.49
C THR A 403 -20.96 3.51 21.07
N ALA A 404 -21.31 2.95 19.91
CA ALA A 404 -20.80 1.65 19.45
C ALA A 404 -19.27 1.54 19.64
N PRO A 405 -18.71 0.35 19.96
CA PRO A 405 -17.31 0.20 20.30
C PRO A 405 -16.44 0.69 19.14
N ILE A 406 -15.91 1.91 19.28
CA ILE A 406 -14.80 2.36 18.46
C ILE A 406 -13.69 1.36 18.77
N ALA A 407 -13.24 0.64 17.74
CA ALA A 407 -12.13 -0.30 17.81
C ALA A 407 -10.99 0.30 18.66
N PRO A 408 -10.25 -0.52 19.43
CA PRO A 408 -9.14 -0.04 20.24
C PRO A 408 -8.31 0.88 19.37
N ASN A 409 -8.21 2.14 19.77
CA ASN A 409 -7.46 3.15 19.04
C ASN A 409 -6.16 3.35 19.82
N PRO A 410 -5.14 2.46 19.67
CA PRO A 410 -3.95 2.48 20.50
C PRO A 410 -3.34 3.88 20.58
N LEU A 411 -2.51 4.18 21.59
CA LEU A 411 -1.69 5.41 21.54
C LEU A 411 -0.84 5.54 20.27
N PHE A 412 -0.76 4.44 19.54
CA PHE A 412 -0.33 4.35 18.18
C PHE A 412 -1.61 4.28 17.35
N VAL A 413 -2.01 5.36 16.68
CA VAL A 413 -2.88 5.20 15.50
C VAL A 413 -2.15 4.20 14.61
N GLU A 414 -2.68 2.99 14.49
CA GLU A 414 -2.18 2.04 13.51
C GLU A 414 -2.36 2.70 12.15
N PRO A 415 -1.29 3.08 11.44
CA PRO A 415 -1.46 3.37 10.04
C PRO A 415 -1.52 2.00 9.38
N SER A 416 -2.71 1.56 9.01
CA SER A 416 -2.81 0.67 7.87
C SER A 416 -2.19 1.38 6.68
N PRO A 417 -1.55 0.60 5.78
CA PRO A 417 -1.44 0.84 4.37
C PRO A 417 -2.41 1.90 3.91
N SER A 418 -3.63 1.43 3.74
CA SER A 418 -4.85 2.02 3.19
C SER A 418 -5.42 3.32 3.80
N ALA A 419 -4.70 4.10 4.60
CA ALA A 419 -5.21 5.35 5.14
C ALA A 419 -5.51 6.38 4.01
N SER A 420 -6.78 6.52 3.66
CA SER A 420 -7.32 7.51 2.73
C SER A 420 -7.08 8.95 3.22
N PRO A 421 -7.14 9.98 2.35
CA PRO A 421 -7.02 11.39 2.74
C PRO A 421 -7.96 11.86 3.86
N ASP A 422 -8.93 11.03 4.26
CA ASP A 422 -9.79 11.22 5.43
C ASP A 422 -9.07 11.11 6.78
N SER A 423 -7.80 10.68 6.83
CA SER A 423 -7.05 10.66 8.09
C SER A 423 -6.79 12.07 8.63
N ALA A 424 -6.64 13.09 7.78
CA ALA A 424 -6.46 14.48 8.23
C ALA A 424 -7.75 15.05 8.85
N SER A 425 -8.92 14.73 8.29
CA SER A 425 -10.23 15.08 8.85
C SER A 425 -10.57 14.24 10.10
N GLN A 426 -10.15 12.97 10.16
CA GLN A 426 -10.22 12.16 11.39
C GLN A 426 -9.32 12.71 12.50
N ILE A 427 -8.10 13.16 12.20
CA ILE A 427 -7.19 13.80 13.16
C ILE A 427 -7.81 15.10 13.68
N GLN A 428 -8.45 15.89 12.83
CA GLN A 428 -9.11 17.13 13.24
C GLN A 428 -10.37 16.89 14.09
N ASN A 429 -11.13 15.83 13.80
CA ASN A 429 -12.26 15.39 14.62
C ASN A 429 -11.82 14.80 15.96
N ASN A 430 -10.71 14.05 15.99
CA ASN A 430 -10.12 13.52 17.23
C ASN A 430 -9.58 14.67 18.09
N LEU A 431 -8.92 15.67 17.50
CA LEU A 431 -8.44 16.88 18.19
C LEU A 431 -9.59 17.69 18.81
N GLN A 432 -10.74 17.77 18.12
CA GLN A 432 -11.92 18.47 18.62
C GLN A 432 -12.56 17.71 19.80
N GLN A 433 -12.70 16.38 19.69
CA GLN A 433 -13.23 15.53 20.77
C GLN A 433 -12.31 15.49 21.99
N VAL A 434 -11.00 15.49 21.77
CA VAL A 434 -9.99 15.55 22.83
C VAL A 434 -9.99 16.91 23.50
N LYS A 435 -10.11 18.00 22.75
CA LYS A 435 -10.25 19.34 23.30
C LYS A 435 -11.52 19.49 24.14
N GLU A 436 -12.65 18.98 23.67
CA GLU A 436 -13.91 18.97 24.43
C GLU A 436 -13.82 18.09 25.69
N ALA A 437 -13.12 16.95 25.61
CA ALA A 437 -12.88 16.08 26.76
C ALA A 437 -11.89 16.69 27.76
N VAL A 438 -10.87 17.42 27.31
CA VAL A 438 -9.82 17.99 28.17
C VAL A 438 -10.26 19.34 28.77
N ASP A 439 -10.87 20.23 27.97
CA ASP A 439 -11.40 21.53 28.44
C ASP A 439 -12.56 21.34 29.43
N GLY A 440 -13.42 20.33 29.22
CA GLY A 440 -14.48 19.98 30.17
C GLY A 440 -14.00 19.31 31.46
N MET A 441 -12.77 18.77 31.50
CA MET A 441 -12.23 18.01 32.64
C MET A 441 -11.21 18.78 33.48
N LEU A 442 -10.56 19.82 32.94
CA LEU A 442 -9.49 20.57 33.62
C LEU A 442 -9.97 21.77 34.45
N ASP A 443 -11.09 22.39 34.10
CA ASP A 443 -11.53 23.64 34.75
C ASP A 443 -12.16 23.44 36.14
N GLU A 444 -12.52 22.19 36.52
CA GLU A 444 -13.21 21.89 37.79
C GLU A 444 -12.51 20.85 38.70
N LEU A 445 -11.43 20.19 38.26
CA LEU A 445 -10.76 19.14 39.05
C LEU A 445 -9.43 19.62 39.66
N PRO A 446 -9.27 19.63 41.00
CA PRO A 446 -7.97 19.79 41.65
C PRO A 446 -7.12 18.52 41.47
N LEU A 447 -6.49 18.37 40.31
CA LEU A 447 -5.63 17.24 40.02
C LEU A 447 -4.37 17.27 40.92
N PRO A 448 -3.93 16.13 41.47
CA PRO A 448 -2.74 16.04 42.33
C PRO A 448 -1.43 16.06 41.51
N ILE A 449 -1.28 17.06 40.65
CA ILE A 449 -0.15 17.28 39.73
C ILE A 449 0.15 18.78 39.63
N GLY A 450 1.30 19.15 39.06
CA GLY A 450 1.67 20.55 38.84
C GLY A 450 2.69 21.11 39.82
N TRP A 451 3.27 22.25 39.44
CA TRP A 451 4.33 22.96 40.20
C TRP A 451 3.77 23.97 41.22
N ASN A 452 2.58 23.74 41.75
CA ASN A 452 2.01 24.59 42.79
C ASN A 452 2.86 24.46 44.08
N PRO A 453 3.16 25.58 44.79
CA PRO A 453 3.83 25.55 46.09
C PRO A 453 3.31 24.49 47.07
N ILE A 454 1.99 24.24 47.09
CA ILE A 454 1.38 23.20 47.93
C ILE A 454 1.92 21.82 47.56
N ASN A 455 1.86 21.44 46.29
CA ASN A 455 2.33 20.14 45.82
C ASN A 455 3.84 19.98 46.04
N ILE A 456 4.63 21.03 45.79
CA ILE A 456 6.07 21.02 46.00
C ILE A 456 6.39 20.78 47.48
N SER A 457 5.75 21.51 48.39
CA SER A 457 5.98 21.35 49.83
C SER A 457 5.63 19.96 50.34
N GLU A 458 4.53 19.37 49.86
CA GLU A 458 4.12 18.01 50.22
C GLU A 458 5.07 16.95 49.63
N GLN A 459 5.57 17.15 48.41
CA GLN A 459 6.57 16.30 47.78
C GLN A 459 7.91 16.36 48.53
N GLU A 460 8.37 17.56 48.88
CA GLU A 460 9.61 17.77 49.63
C GLU A 460 9.53 17.16 51.03
N ALA A 461 8.44 17.38 51.76
CA ALA A 461 8.22 16.77 53.07
C ALA A 461 8.25 15.24 52.99
N ALA A 462 7.63 14.67 51.95
CA ALA A 462 7.62 13.23 51.74
C ALA A 462 9.02 12.69 51.34
N SER A 463 9.85 13.51 50.68
CA SER A 463 11.21 13.17 50.29
C SER A 463 12.24 13.22 51.43
N GLN A 464 11.95 13.88 52.56
CA GLN A 464 12.88 13.97 53.70
C GLN A 464 13.26 12.62 54.32
N GLY A 465 12.42 11.59 54.15
CA GLY A 465 12.68 10.24 54.64
C GLY A 465 13.63 9.40 53.76
N TRP A 466 14.10 9.93 52.62
CA TRP A 466 15.01 9.26 51.70
C TRP A 466 16.44 9.78 51.86
N ALA A 467 17.44 8.89 51.75
CA ALA A 467 18.85 9.25 51.83
C ALA A 467 19.26 10.33 50.80
N ILE A 468 18.59 10.35 49.65
CA ILE A 468 18.72 11.39 48.62
C ILE A 468 17.30 11.89 48.29
N PRO A 469 16.87 13.06 48.82
CA PRO A 469 15.49 13.54 48.70
C PRO A 469 14.99 13.67 47.25
N ILE A 470 15.87 14.04 46.32
CA ILE A 470 15.50 14.18 44.91
C ILE A 470 15.27 12.83 44.21
N LEU A 471 15.85 11.74 44.72
CA LEU A 471 15.77 10.43 44.09
C LEU A 471 14.35 9.87 44.09
N ARG A 472 13.58 10.11 45.16
CA ARG A 472 12.16 9.72 45.24
C ARG A 472 11.35 10.35 44.09
N ARG A 473 11.59 11.65 43.83
CA ARG A 473 10.89 12.41 42.80
C ARG A 473 11.28 11.93 41.40
N LEU A 474 12.57 11.65 41.18
CA LEU A 474 13.06 11.07 39.94
C LEU A 474 12.41 9.70 39.66
N ILE A 475 12.27 8.84 40.69
CA ILE A 475 11.58 7.55 40.55
C ILE A 475 10.09 7.76 40.28
N GLY A 476 9.44 8.72 40.96
CA GLY A 476 8.02 9.04 40.73
C GLY A 476 7.73 9.51 39.32
N TRP A 477 8.56 10.42 38.79
CA TRP A 477 8.50 10.82 37.38
C TRP A 477 8.85 9.69 36.43
N PHE A 478 9.77 8.81 36.83
CA PHE A 478 10.13 7.66 36.01
C PHE A 478 8.93 6.70 35.86
N ILE A 479 8.28 6.33 36.97
CA ILE A 479 7.08 5.48 36.94
C ILE A 479 5.97 6.14 36.13
N THR A 480 5.78 7.45 36.30
CA THR A 480 4.78 8.19 35.51
C THR A 480 5.13 8.18 34.02
N GLY A 481 6.37 8.49 33.63
CA GLY A 481 6.77 8.46 32.22
C GLY A 481 6.57 7.09 31.56
N VAL A 482 6.88 6.00 32.26
CA VAL A 482 6.58 4.64 31.81
C VAL A 482 5.08 4.42 31.69
N ALA A 483 4.29 4.83 32.67
CA ALA A 483 2.83 4.74 32.64
C ALA A 483 2.24 5.51 31.45
N LEU A 484 2.72 6.72 31.17
CA LEU A 484 2.28 7.54 30.04
C LEU A 484 2.61 6.89 28.70
N SER A 485 3.77 6.26 28.59
CA SER A 485 4.21 5.57 27.38
C SER A 485 3.37 4.34 27.01
N MET A 486 2.60 3.79 27.97
CA MET A 486 1.83 2.56 27.73
C MET A 486 0.65 2.78 26.82
N GLY A 487 -0.16 3.80 27.07
CA GLY A 487 -1.46 3.77 26.42
C GLY A 487 -2.60 4.56 27.04
N ALA A 488 -3.23 5.55 26.41
CA ALA A 488 -4.59 5.93 26.77
C ALA A 488 -5.53 4.74 26.55
N THR A 489 -5.34 3.92 25.50
CA THR A 489 -6.09 2.66 25.35
C THR A 489 -5.84 1.68 26.47
N PHE A 490 -4.57 1.49 26.86
CA PHE A 490 -4.21 0.61 27.96
C PHE A 490 -4.95 1.01 29.25
N TRP A 491 -4.87 2.30 29.63
CA TRP A 491 -5.53 2.80 30.82
C TRP A 491 -7.05 2.79 30.71
N TYR A 492 -7.61 3.01 29.52
CA TYR A 492 -9.05 2.90 29.28
C TYR A 492 -9.55 1.46 29.43
N ASP A 493 -8.88 0.50 28.79
CA ASP A 493 -9.25 -0.91 28.88
C ASP A 493 -9.23 -1.37 30.34
N LEU A 494 -8.21 -0.97 31.08
CA LEU A 494 -8.07 -1.22 32.50
C LEU A 494 -9.19 -0.53 33.32
N LEU A 495 -9.52 0.73 33.02
CA LEU A 495 -10.65 1.44 33.65
C LEU A 495 -11.98 0.72 33.42
N SER A 496 -12.22 0.28 32.19
CA SER A 496 -13.45 -0.43 31.79
C SER A 496 -13.57 -1.78 32.51
N GLN A 497 -12.47 -2.51 32.68
CA GLN A 497 -12.43 -3.78 33.39
C GLN A 497 -12.76 -3.59 34.88
N VAL A 498 -12.13 -2.59 35.52
CA VAL A 498 -12.35 -2.29 36.94
C VAL A 498 -13.78 -1.81 37.20
N SER A 499 -14.33 -0.96 36.34
CA SER A 499 -15.73 -0.49 36.45
C SER A 499 -16.74 -1.63 36.30
N ARG A 500 -16.53 -2.55 35.33
CA ARG A 500 -17.38 -3.76 35.18
C ARG A 500 -17.38 -4.63 36.44
N VAL A 501 -16.22 -4.91 37.03
CA VAL A 501 -16.09 -5.72 38.26
C VAL A 501 -16.78 -5.04 39.45
N ARG A 502 -16.70 -3.71 39.55
CA ARG A 502 -17.44 -2.94 40.57
C ARG A 502 -18.96 -3.04 40.37
N SER A 503 -19.43 -3.06 39.13
CA SER A 503 -20.86 -3.13 38.79
C SER A 503 -21.50 -4.51 39.07
N THR A 504 -20.78 -5.62 38.87
CA THR A 504 -21.25 -6.99 39.17
C THR A 504 -21.37 -7.27 40.67
N GLY A 505 -20.74 -6.45 41.52
CA GLY A 505 -20.88 -6.50 42.98
C GLY A 505 -22.14 -5.83 43.54
N ARG A 506 -22.92 -5.10 42.72
CA ARG A 506 -24.23 -4.57 43.13
C ARG A 506 -25.27 -5.69 43.07
N ARG A 507 -25.50 -6.41 44.18
CA ARG A 507 -26.67 -7.30 44.30
C ARG A 507 -27.95 -6.48 44.06
N PRO A 508 -28.86 -6.88 43.16
CA PRO A 508 -30.17 -6.26 43.06
C PRO A 508 -30.92 -6.51 44.38
N GLY A 509 -31.27 -5.44 45.08
CA GLY A 509 -32.18 -5.50 46.21
C GLY A 509 -33.58 -5.92 45.73
N GLU A 510 -34.15 -6.88 46.46
CA GLU A 510 -35.58 -7.10 46.68
C GLU A 510 -36.53 -6.99 45.47
N ARG A 511 -36.82 -8.14 44.85
CA ARG A 511 -38.19 -8.47 44.43
C ARG A 511 -38.68 -9.65 45.26
N ARG A 512 -39.23 -9.36 46.43
CA ARG A 512 -40.34 -10.16 46.96
C ARG A 512 -41.59 -9.63 46.27
N GLU A 513 -42.11 -10.38 45.32
CA GLU A 513 -43.54 -10.35 45.03
C GLU A 513 -43.96 -11.72 44.52
N GLU A 514 -44.86 -12.30 45.31
CA GLU A 514 -45.63 -13.49 45.04
C GLU A 514 -46.37 -13.36 43.71
N ARG A 515 -46.40 -14.42 42.91
CA ARG A 515 -47.58 -14.76 42.11
C ARG A 515 -47.60 -16.26 41.86
N GLY A 516 -48.59 -16.90 42.47
CA GLY A 516 -48.86 -18.32 42.37
C GLY A 516 -49.28 -18.76 40.97
N GLY A 517 -49.25 -20.08 40.77
CA GLY A 517 -49.75 -20.74 39.58
C GLY A 517 -49.84 -22.24 39.81
N ARG A 518 -51.05 -22.69 40.15
CA ARG A 518 -51.53 -24.08 40.25
C ARG A 518 -50.89 -25.02 39.23
N ARG A 519 -50.61 -26.26 39.64
CA ARG A 519 -50.68 -27.44 38.76
C ARG A 519 -51.48 -28.52 39.45
N ASP A 520 -52.75 -28.57 39.08
CA ASP A 520 -53.56 -29.78 39.17
C ASP A 520 -53.36 -30.60 37.89
N GLU A 521 -53.24 -31.91 38.11
CA GLU A 521 -53.77 -33.01 37.30
C GLU A 521 -53.26 -33.29 35.87
N GLY A 522 -52.69 -34.50 35.72
CA GLY A 522 -53.47 -35.56 35.07
C GLY A 522 -52.96 -36.13 33.74
N GLY A 523 -52.55 -37.41 33.78
CA GLY A 523 -52.59 -38.38 32.67
C GLY A 523 -51.51 -38.22 31.58
N GLU A 524 -51.05 -39.25 30.87
CA GLU A 524 -51.32 -40.69 30.87
C GLU A 524 -50.23 -41.36 30.00
N ARG A 525 -50.06 -42.67 30.15
CA ARG A 525 -49.07 -43.53 29.47
C ARG A 525 -49.25 -43.61 27.95
N ARG A 526 -48.17 -43.91 27.21
CA ARG A 526 -48.00 -45.13 26.35
C ARG A 526 -46.72 -45.08 25.51
N ASP A 527 -45.87 -46.08 25.75
CA ASP A 527 -45.35 -47.10 24.83
C ASP A 527 -44.82 -46.76 23.42
N GLU A 528 -43.63 -47.34 23.16
CA GLU A 528 -43.22 -48.06 21.94
C GLU A 528 -42.98 -47.27 20.62
N VAL A 529 -41.75 -47.33 20.09
CA VAL A 529 -41.31 -48.24 19.00
C VAL A 529 -39.91 -47.84 18.50
N LEU A 530 -39.16 -48.86 18.10
CA LEU A 530 -37.78 -48.96 17.63
C LEU A 530 -37.47 -48.33 16.25
N ARG A 531 -36.23 -47.81 16.15
CA ARG A 531 -35.20 -47.94 15.07
C ARG A 531 -35.36 -47.21 13.72
N PRO A 532 -34.28 -47.11 12.92
CA PRO A 532 -32.86 -47.41 13.21
C PRO A 532 -31.96 -46.20 13.44
#